data_AF-U9TKY2-F1
#
_entry.id   AF-U9TKY2-F1
#
_cell.length_a   1.000
_cell.length_b   1.000
_cell.length_c   1.000
_cell.angle_alpha   90.00
_cell.angle_beta   90.00
_cell.angle_gamma   90.00
#
_symmetry.space_group_name_H-M   'P 1'
#
loop_
_entity.id
_entity.type
_entity.pdbx_description
1 polymer ?
#
loop_
_entity_poly.entity_id
_entity_poly.type
_entity_poly.pdbx_seq_one_letter_code
_entity_poly.pdbx_strand_id
1 'polypeptide(L)'
;MYHSNSTEEELDRRKKFYKNLNALLLVHCLYLSKQIIFNLYKTTIIIGFVQLYFELRQFIWNPIEYMHSIWNLFDLAAFLFPTITSFLWVINHNNIPNWAISLSCLFLNIKFLLFFRAFESFGIYFAIIFGVIRRISSFLLILVIIIASFALSFHLLLIDEFSNDTEILAEIELFYLFPFQRRWKHWFPEVIHYKVRKDVMRKYVREAINNGKWKSDDEYREKGWIGPVRSSSVPKRSVFQPEWTGPVF
;
A
#
# COMPACT_ATOMS: atom_id res chain seq x y z
N MET A 1 -13.10 49.76 -50.27
CA MET A 1 -12.33 49.33 -49.08
C MET A 1 -13.10 49.44 -47.76
N TYR A 2 -14.35 49.95 -47.73
CA TYR A 2 -15.16 50.05 -46.49
C TYR A 2 -16.12 48.86 -46.26
N HIS A 3 -16.34 48.00 -47.26
CA HIS A 3 -17.37 46.96 -47.19
C HIS A 3 -16.91 45.61 -46.60
N SER A 4 -15.59 45.37 -46.45
CA SER A 4 -15.06 44.12 -45.87
C SER A 4 -14.84 44.18 -44.36
N ASN A 5 -14.61 45.35 -43.78
CA ASN A 5 -14.40 45.47 -42.32
C ASN A 5 -15.69 45.29 -41.52
N SER A 6 -16.85 45.69 -42.07
CA SER A 6 -18.13 45.52 -41.38
C SER A 6 -18.55 44.05 -41.25
N THR A 7 -18.20 43.22 -42.24
CA THR A 7 -18.50 41.79 -42.24
C THR A 7 -17.58 41.01 -41.30
N GLU A 8 -16.30 41.39 -41.18
CA GLU A 8 -15.38 40.82 -40.19
C GLU A 8 -15.76 41.15 -38.75
N GLU A 9 -16.13 42.40 -38.46
CA GLU A 9 -16.61 42.80 -37.13
C GLU A 9 -17.91 42.11 -36.73
N GLU A 10 -18.85 41.94 -37.68
CA GLU A 10 -20.07 41.17 -37.43
C GLU A 10 -19.77 39.69 -37.17
N LEU A 11 -18.81 39.11 -37.90
CA LEU A 11 -18.40 37.73 -37.70
C LEU A 11 -17.76 37.52 -36.33
N ASP A 12 -16.95 38.48 -35.86
CA ASP A 12 -16.35 38.44 -34.53
C ASP A 12 -17.39 38.63 -33.41
N ARG A 13 -18.34 39.56 -33.59
CA ARG A 13 -19.49 39.70 -32.67
C ARG A 13 -20.32 38.42 -32.58
N ARG A 14 -20.58 37.76 -33.71
CA ARG A 14 -21.28 36.46 -33.74
C ARG A 14 -20.48 35.38 -33.04
N LYS A 15 -19.17 35.26 -33.29
CA LYS A 15 -18.30 34.30 -32.60
C LYS A 15 -18.28 34.52 -31.08
N LYS A 16 -18.21 35.78 -30.63
CA LYS A 16 -18.26 36.14 -29.21
C LYS A 16 -19.63 35.81 -28.59
N PHE A 17 -20.71 36.05 -29.34
CA PHE A 17 -22.07 35.69 -28.94
C PHE A 17 -22.22 34.17 -28.78
N TYR A 18 -21.81 33.36 -29.77
CA TYR A 18 -21.85 31.90 -29.68
C TYR A 18 -20.98 31.34 -28.55
N LYS A 19 -19.81 31.93 -28.30
CA LYS A 19 -18.93 31.54 -27.18
C LYS A 19 -19.61 31.80 -25.84
N ASN A 20 -20.26 32.96 -25.67
CA ASN A 20 -20.98 33.29 -24.44
C ASN A 20 -22.26 32.45 -24.27
N LEU A 21 -22.97 32.17 -25.37
CA LEU A 21 -24.17 31.33 -25.36
C LEU A 21 -23.82 29.88 -24.98
N ASN A 22 -22.75 29.31 -25.56
CA ASN A 22 -22.26 27.97 -25.19
C ASN A 22 -21.76 27.92 -23.74
N ALA A 23 -21.10 28.99 -23.26
CA ALA A 23 -20.67 29.06 -21.86
C ALA A 23 -21.89 29.09 -20.90
N LEU A 24 -22.92 29.87 -21.22
CA LEU A 24 -24.16 29.92 -20.43
C LEU A 24 -24.90 28.59 -20.43
N LEU A 25 -25.02 27.94 -21.59
CA LEU A 25 -25.61 26.61 -21.75
C LEU A 25 -24.84 25.54 -20.96
N LEU A 26 -23.51 25.59 -20.99
CA LEU A 26 -22.66 24.68 -20.21
C LEU A 26 -22.82 24.89 -18.71
N VAL A 27 -22.85 26.14 -18.23
CA VAL A 27 -23.05 26.44 -16.81
C VAL A 27 -24.43 25.97 -16.35
N HIS A 28 -25.47 26.20 -17.14
CA HIS A 28 -26.82 25.76 -16.82
C HIS A 28 -26.93 24.23 -16.84
N CYS A 29 -26.30 23.56 -17.80
CA CYS A 29 -26.23 22.09 -17.88
C CYS A 29 -25.45 21.49 -16.69
N LEU A 30 -24.34 22.10 -16.29
CA LEU A 30 -23.56 21.70 -15.11
C LEU A 30 -24.32 21.95 -13.80
N TYR A 31 -25.07 23.03 -13.70
CA TYR A 31 -25.89 23.31 -12.52
C TYR A 31 -27.06 22.33 -12.39
N LEU A 32 -27.74 22.07 -13.51
CA LEU A 32 -28.81 21.09 -13.58
C LEU A 32 -28.30 19.68 -13.25
N SER A 33 -27.15 19.27 -13.81
CA SER A 33 -26.56 17.97 -13.51
C SER A 33 -26.12 17.85 -12.05
N LYS A 34 -25.50 18.90 -11.47
CA LYS A 34 -25.14 18.93 -10.04
C LYS A 34 -26.35 18.78 -9.14
N GLN A 35 -27.47 19.44 -9.45
CA GLN A 35 -28.70 19.32 -8.66
C GLN A 35 -29.29 17.92 -8.71
N ILE A 36 -29.30 17.29 -9.90
CA ILE A 36 -29.77 15.91 -10.08
C ILE A 36 -28.87 14.94 -9.32
N ILE A 37 -27.55 15.09 -9.43
CA ILE A 37 -26.55 14.27 -8.73
C ILE A 37 -26.71 14.41 -7.21
N PHE A 38 -26.88 15.64 -6.71
CA PHE A 38 -27.12 15.89 -5.29
C PHE A 38 -28.37 15.19 -4.77
N ASN A 39 -29.47 15.27 -5.52
CA ASN A 39 -30.72 14.58 -5.17
C ASN A 39 -30.54 13.04 -5.21
N LEU A 40 -29.81 12.51 -6.19
CA LEU A 40 -29.50 11.09 -6.31
C LEU A 40 -28.68 10.59 -5.13
N TYR A 41 -27.68 11.34 -4.67
CA TYR A 41 -26.90 10.97 -3.49
C TYR A 41 -27.74 10.98 -2.22
N LYS A 42 -28.66 11.94 -2.06
CA LYS A 42 -29.59 11.94 -0.93
C LYS A 42 -30.52 10.72 -0.93
N THR A 43 -31.09 10.36 -2.07
CA THR A 43 -31.99 9.19 -2.16
C THR A 43 -31.24 7.88 -1.95
N THR A 44 -30.02 7.74 -2.49
CA THR A 44 -29.18 6.54 -2.26
C THR A 44 -28.79 6.36 -0.81
N ILE A 45 -28.54 7.45 -0.05
CA ILE A 45 -28.30 7.38 1.39
C ILE A 45 -29.53 6.79 2.11
N ILE A 46 -30.73 7.31 1.82
CA ILE A 46 -31.97 6.84 2.44
C ILE A 46 -32.21 5.36 2.11
N ILE A 47 -32.14 4.99 0.83
CA ILE A 47 -32.34 3.61 0.37
C ILE A 47 -31.32 2.67 1.02
N GLY A 48 -30.05 3.09 1.07
CA GLY A 48 -29.00 2.28 1.64
C GLY A 48 -29.13 2.08 3.14
N PHE A 49 -29.56 3.10 3.90
CA PHE A 49 -29.88 2.92 5.32
C PHE A 49 -31.04 1.95 5.55
N VAL A 50 -32.09 2.01 4.72
CA VAL A 50 -33.21 1.06 4.79
C VAL A 50 -32.73 -0.37 4.49
N GLN A 51 -31.89 -0.55 3.47
CA GLN A 51 -31.33 -1.86 3.13
C GLN A 51 -30.40 -2.41 4.22
N LEU A 52 -29.53 -1.56 4.79
CA LEU A 52 -28.67 -1.92 5.91
C LEU A 52 -29.46 -2.30 7.17
N TYR A 53 -30.62 -1.67 7.41
CA TYR A 53 -31.49 -2.05 8.51
C TYR A 53 -32.02 -3.49 8.36
N PHE A 54 -32.41 -3.89 7.16
CA PHE A 54 -32.85 -5.27 6.89
C PHE A 54 -31.72 -6.29 7.10
N GLU A 55 -30.50 -5.98 6.63
CA GLU A 55 -29.31 -6.81 6.86
C GLU A 55 -28.94 -6.91 8.36
N LEU A 56 -29.00 -5.78 9.07
CA LEU A 56 -28.69 -5.72 10.50
C LEU A 56 -29.69 -6.53 11.33
N ARG A 57 -30.97 -6.55 10.94
CA ARG A 57 -31.98 -7.44 11.54
C ARG A 57 -31.61 -8.92 11.37
N GLN A 58 -31.16 -9.31 10.19
CA GLN A 58 -30.74 -10.69 9.92
C GLN A 58 -29.47 -11.05 10.72
N PHE A 59 -28.53 -10.12 10.83
CA PHE A 59 -27.32 -10.28 11.63
C PHE A 59 -27.62 -10.46 13.13
N ILE A 60 -28.54 -9.68 13.70
CA ILE A 60 -28.93 -9.78 15.11
C ILE A 60 -29.57 -11.14 15.41
N TRP A 61 -30.36 -11.70 14.48
CA TRP A 61 -31.05 -12.96 14.70
C TRP A 61 -30.08 -14.14 14.84
N ASN A 62 -29.13 -14.28 13.91
CA ASN A 62 -28.12 -15.36 13.91
C ASN A 62 -26.74 -14.83 13.42
N PRO A 63 -25.90 -14.26 14.30
CA PRO A 63 -24.66 -13.61 13.88
C PRO A 63 -23.62 -14.59 13.34
N ILE A 64 -23.53 -15.79 13.92
CA ILE A 64 -22.52 -16.81 13.53
C ILE A 64 -22.80 -17.33 12.12
N GLU A 65 -24.05 -17.70 11.86
CA GLU A 65 -24.48 -18.20 10.55
C GLU A 65 -24.39 -17.10 9.48
N TYR A 66 -24.72 -15.86 9.86
CA TYR A 66 -24.59 -14.71 8.97
C TYR A 66 -23.15 -14.50 8.51
N MET A 67 -22.19 -14.51 9.45
CA MET A 67 -20.76 -14.26 9.15
C MET A 67 -20.11 -15.38 8.32
N HIS A 68 -20.63 -16.61 8.39
CA HIS A 68 -20.14 -17.72 7.57
C HIS A 68 -20.74 -17.76 6.16
N SER A 69 -21.83 -17.02 5.91
CA SER A 69 -22.44 -16.91 4.59
C SER A 69 -21.69 -15.89 3.73
N ILE A 70 -20.97 -16.37 2.72
CA ILE A 70 -20.30 -15.53 1.72
C ILE A 70 -21.31 -14.60 1.02
N TRP A 71 -22.55 -15.04 0.85
CA TRP A 71 -23.60 -14.27 0.20
C TRP A 71 -23.99 -13.02 0.99
N ASN A 72 -24.18 -13.19 2.30
CA ASN A 72 -24.55 -12.08 3.18
C ASN A 72 -23.41 -11.05 3.26
N LEU A 73 -22.15 -11.50 3.22
CA LEU A 73 -20.99 -10.61 3.15
C LEU A 73 -20.99 -9.75 1.88
N PHE A 74 -21.26 -10.37 0.71
CA PHE A 74 -21.34 -9.63 -0.56
C PHE A 74 -22.53 -8.67 -0.59
N ASP A 75 -23.68 -9.07 -0.05
CA ASP A 75 -24.87 -8.21 0.02
C ASP A 75 -24.64 -7.01 0.94
N LEU A 76 -24.03 -7.22 2.12
CA LEU A 76 -23.64 -6.16 3.04
C LEU A 76 -22.63 -5.19 2.42
N ALA A 77 -21.57 -5.71 1.77
CA ALA A 77 -20.56 -4.89 1.12
C ALA A 77 -21.18 -4.02 0.02
N ALA A 78 -22.06 -4.58 -0.80
CA ALA A 78 -22.72 -3.85 -1.87
C ALA A 78 -23.67 -2.74 -1.38
N PHE A 79 -24.11 -2.76 -0.12
CA PHE A 79 -24.87 -1.66 0.48
C PHE A 79 -23.98 -0.68 1.25
N LEU A 80 -22.95 -1.17 1.95
CA LEU A 80 -22.00 -0.34 2.70
C LEU A 80 -21.17 0.58 1.78
N PHE A 81 -20.62 0.05 0.69
CA PHE A 81 -19.74 0.86 -0.17
C PHE A 81 -20.46 2.06 -0.79
N PRO A 82 -21.62 1.90 -1.45
CA PRO A 82 -22.38 3.04 -1.99
C PRO A 82 -22.82 4.04 -0.92
N THR A 83 -23.30 3.57 0.23
CA THR A 83 -23.73 4.47 1.33
C THR A 83 -22.57 5.31 1.87
N ILE A 84 -21.40 4.69 2.08
CA ILE A 84 -20.19 5.40 2.50
C ILE A 84 -19.76 6.41 1.43
N THR A 85 -19.78 6.03 0.15
CA THR A 85 -19.43 6.98 -0.93
C THR A 85 -20.38 8.16 -1.03
N SER A 86 -21.69 7.93 -0.88
CA SER A 86 -22.69 9.01 -0.87
C SER A 86 -22.51 9.92 0.34
N PHE A 87 -22.20 9.35 1.51
CA PHE A 87 -21.94 10.13 2.73
C PHE A 87 -20.66 10.99 2.60
N LEU A 88 -19.58 10.42 2.07
CA LEU A 88 -18.34 11.15 1.76
C LEU A 88 -18.58 12.27 0.74
N TRP A 89 -19.43 12.04 -0.26
CA TRP A 89 -19.81 13.06 -1.25
C TRP A 89 -20.46 14.29 -0.58
N VAL A 90 -21.37 14.04 0.36
CA VAL A 90 -22.11 15.10 1.08
C VAL A 90 -21.21 15.90 2.02
N ILE A 91 -20.25 15.26 2.70
CA ILE A 91 -19.35 15.95 3.64
C ILE A 91 -18.28 16.77 2.93
N ASN A 92 -17.64 16.21 1.89
CA ASN A 92 -16.44 16.80 1.28
C ASN A 92 -16.73 17.67 0.04
N HIS A 93 -18.00 18.03 -0.22
CA HIS A 93 -18.41 18.96 -1.28
C HIS A 93 -17.63 18.83 -2.60
N ASN A 94 -17.58 17.61 -3.16
CA ASN A 94 -16.92 17.17 -4.41
C ASN A 94 -15.48 16.62 -4.32
N ASN A 95 -14.83 16.58 -3.16
CA ASN A 95 -13.50 15.98 -3.07
C ASN A 95 -13.57 14.49 -2.69
N ILE A 96 -14.01 13.66 -3.63
CA ILE A 96 -14.08 12.21 -3.44
C ILE A 96 -12.96 11.55 -4.21
N PRO A 97 -12.25 10.60 -3.60
CA PRO A 97 -11.34 9.77 -4.35
C PRO A 97 -12.08 8.98 -5.43
N ASN A 98 -11.65 9.14 -6.68
CA ASN A 98 -12.22 8.41 -7.83
C ASN A 98 -12.20 6.88 -7.63
N TRP A 99 -11.22 6.36 -6.89
CA TRP A 99 -11.15 4.94 -6.54
C TRP A 99 -12.36 4.47 -5.72
N ALA A 100 -12.89 5.31 -4.82
CA ALA A 100 -14.01 4.92 -3.96
C ALA A 100 -15.31 4.82 -4.76
N ILE A 101 -15.54 5.77 -5.68
CA ILE A 101 -16.67 5.72 -6.61
C ILE A 101 -16.57 4.47 -7.49
N SER A 102 -15.39 4.19 -8.04
CA SER A 102 -15.16 2.99 -8.86
C SER A 102 -15.43 1.71 -8.07
N LEU A 103 -14.93 1.63 -6.83
CA LEU A 103 -15.11 0.46 -5.97
C LEU A 103 -16.59 0.25 -5.59
N SER A 104 -17.32 1.33 -5.27
CA SER A 104 -18.77 1.24 -5.01
C SER A 104 -19.57 0.76 -6.22
N CYS A 105 -19.20 1.21 -7.42
CA CYS A 105 -19.79 0.77 -8.67
C CYS A 105 -19.50 -0.71 -8.96
N LEU A 106 -18.27 -1.16 -8.70
CA LEU A 106 -17.88 -2.56 -8.82
C LEU A 106 -18.75 -3.45 -7.93
N PHE A 107 -18.91 -3.12 -6.65
CA PHE A 107 -19.72 -3.94 -5.74
C PHE A 107 -21.21 -3.95 -6.11
N LEU A 108 -21.78 -2.82 -6.55
CA LEU A 108 -23.15 -2.77 -7.07
C LEU A 108 -23.32 -3.64 -8.32
N ASN A 109 -22.37 -3.59 -9.25
CA ASN A 109 -22.38 -4.43 -10.45
C ASN A 109 -22.25 -5.92 -10.11
N ILE A 110 -21.42 -6.28 -9.13
CA ILE A 110 -21.35 -7.66 -8.64
C ILE A 110 -22.69 -8.09 -8.04
N LYS A 111 -23.34 -7.26 -7.20
CA LYS A 111 -24.68 -7.57 -6.67
C LYS A 111 -25.71 -7.76 -7.79
N PHE A 112 -25.68 -6.92 -8.82
CA PHE A 112 -26.51 -7.08 -10.01
C PHE A 112 -26.23 -8.39 -10.74
N LEU A 113 -24.96 -8.79 -10.89
CA LEU A 113 -24.62 -10.09 -11.48
C LEU A 113 -25.11 -11.26 -10.62
N LEU A 114 -24.96 -11.17 -9.30
CA LEU A 114 -25.40 -12.20 -8.36
C LEU A 114 -26.93 -12.32 -8.30
N PHE A 115 -27.68 -11.28 -8.67
CA PHE A 115 -29.14 -11.35 -8.82
C PHE A 115 -29.55 -12.40 -9.86
N PHE A 116 -28.75 -12.62 -10.91
CA PHE A 116 -29.06 -13.61 -11.94
C PHE A 116 -29.03 -15.05 -11.42
N ARG A 117 -28.40 -15.32 -10.28
CA ARG A 117 -28.40 -16.63 -9.62
C ARG A 117 -29.82 -17.11 -9.29
N ALA A 118 -30.77 -16.20 -9.07
CA ALA A 118 -32.16 -16.55 -8.75
C ALA A 118 -32.93 -17.12 -9.96
N PHE A 119 -32.48 -16.87 -11.19
CA PHE A 119 -33.10 -17.44 -12.39
C PHE A 119 -32.54 -18.84 -12.67
N GLU A 120 -33.42 -19.77 -12.99
CA GLU A 120 -33.06 -21.17 -13.24
C GLU A 120 -32.07 -21.33 -14.40
N SER A 121 -32.27 -20.59 -15.50
CA SER A 121 -31.40 -20.64 -16.68
C SER A 121 -29.96 -20.18 -16.40
N PHE A 122 -29.78 -19.13 -15.59
CA PHE A 122 -28.47 -18.59 -15.27
C PHE A 122 -27.83 -19.25 -14.04
N GLY A 123 -28.64 -19.70 -13.08
CA GLY A 123 -28.19 -20.28 -11.81
C GLY A 123 -27.30 -21.51 -11.97
N ILE A 124 -27.56 -22.35 -12.99
CA ILE A 124 -26.73 -23.52 -13.31
C ILE A 124 -25.30 -23.10 -13.68
N TYR A 125 -25.14 -22.06 -14.51
CA TYR A 125 -23.82 -21.54 -14.88
C TYR A 125 -23.08 -20.98 -13.68
N PHE A 126 -23.75 -20.22 -12.81
CA PHE A 126 -23.15 -19.74 -11.57
C PHE A 126 -22.69 -20.89 -10.68
N ALA A 127 -23.49 -21.96 -10.52
CA ALA A 127 -23.10 -23.13 -9.73
C ALA A 127 -21.84 -23.81 -10.28
N ILE A 128 -21.72 -23.94 -11.61
CA ILE A 128 -20.51 -24.46 -12.27
C ILE A 128 -19.32 -23.56 -11.99
N ILE A 129 -19.47 -22.24 -12.17
CA ILE A 129 -18.41 -21.25 -11.93
C ILE A 129 -17.92 -21.33 -10.47
N PHE A 130 -18.82 -21.32 -9.49
CA PHE A 130 -18.45 -21.45 -8.08
C PHE A 130 -17.79 -22.80 -7.76
N GLY A 131 -18.25 -23.88 -8.38
CA GLY A 131 -17.62 -25.20 -8.28
C GLY A 131 -16.17 -25.19 -8.75
N VAL A 132 -15.88 -24.51 -9.87
CA VAL A 132 -14.52 -24.36 -10.41
C VAL A 132 -13.67 -23.47 -9.50
N ILE A 133 -14.19 -22.32 -9.05
CA ILE A 133 -13.48 -21.40 -8.15
C ILE A 133 -13.03 -22.11 -6.87
N ARG A 134 -13.91 -22.95 -6.28
CA ARG A 134 -13.57 -23.70 -5.06
C ARG A 134 -12.41 -24.67 -5.27
N ARG A 135 -12.29 -25.29 -6.46
CA ARG A 135 -11.17 -26.17 -6.79
C ARG A 135 -9.87 -25.40 -7.02
N ILE A 136 -9.95 -24.22 -7.61
CA ILE A 136 -8.78 -23.37 -7.94
C ILE A 136 -8.27 -22.59 -6.71
N SER A 137 -9.14 -22.33 -5.72
CA SER A 137 -8.82 -21.49 -4.55
C SER A 137 -7.56 -21.92 -3.79
N SER A 138 -7.38 -23.21 -3.54
CA SER A 138 -6.18 -23.71 -2.83
C SER A 138 -4.89 -23.45 -3.63
N PHE A 139 -4.95 -23.58 -4.95
CA PHE A 139 -3.81 -23.29 -5.83
C PHE A 139 -3.48 -21.79 -5.85
N LEU A 140 -4.49 -20.92 -5.93
CA LEU A 140 -4.30 -19.47 -5.87
C LEU A 140 -3.66 -19.02 -4.55
N LEU A 141 -4.03 -19.63 -3.43
CA LEU A 141 -3.43 -19.30 -2.13
C LEU A 141 -1.92 -19.61 -2.11
N ILE A 142 -1.51 -20.76 -2.65
CA ILE A 142 -0.08 -21.10 -2.78
C ILE A 142 0.63 -20.09 -3.69
N LEU A 143 0.00 -19.73 -4.81
CA LEU A 143 0.55 -18.74 -5.75
C LEU A 143 0.76 -17.37 -5.07
N VAL A 144 -0.20 -16.90 -4.26
CA VAL A 144 -0.07 -15.64 -3.51
C VAL A 144 1.09 -15.70 -2.53
N ILE A 145 1.28 -16.82 -1.82
CA ILE A 145 2.41 -16.98 -0.89
C ILE A 145 3.75 -16.94 -1.65
N ILE A 146 3.84 -17.60 -2.80
CA ILE A 146 5.04 -17.57 -3.65
C ILE A 146 5.33 -16.14 -4.11
N ILE A 147 4.34 -15.43 -4.67
CA ILE A 147 4.50 -14.05 -5.15
C ILE A 147 4.89 -13.12 -4.01
N ALA A 148 4.26 -13.25 -2.83
CA ALA A 148 4.60 -12.45 -1.66
C ALA A 148 6.04 -12.71 -1.18
N SER A 149 6.49 -13.96 -1.22
CA SER A 149 7.86 -14.35 -0.85
C SER A 149 8.89 -13.73 -1.80
N PHE A 150 8.60 -13.73 -3.11
CA PHE A 150 9.45 -13.07 -4.10
C PHE A 150 9.41 -11.55 -3.96
N ALA A 151 8.24 -10.95 -3.78
CA ALA A 151 8.09 -9.50 -3.59
C ALA A 151 8.89 -9.02 -2.36
N LEU A 152 8.83 -9.77 -1.25
CA LEU A 152 9.61 -9.47 -0.05
C LEU A 152 11.12 -9.60 -0.30
N SER A 153 11.55 -10.69 -0.96
CA SER A 153 12.96 -10.90 -1.30
C SER A 153 13.51 -9.78 -2.19
N PHE A 154 12.75 -9.36 -3.21
CA PHE A 154 13.14 -8.26 -4.09
C PHE A 154 13.13 -6.91 -3.38
N HIS A 155 12.19 -6.67 -2.46
CA HIS A 155 12.19 -5.45 -1.66
C HIS A 155 13.46 -5.32 -0.81
N LEU A 156 13.90 -6.42 -0.18
CA LEU A 156 15.16 -6.46 0.56
C LEU A 156 16.38 -6.23 -0.34
N LEU A 157 16.42 -6.87 -1.51
CA LEU A 157 17.51 -6.69 -2.47
C LEU A 157 17.60 -5.24 -2.98
N LEU A 158 16.46 -4.59 -3.22
CA LEU A 158 16.42 -3.20 -3.67
C LEU A 158 16.89 -2.23 -2.56
N ILE A 159 16.60 -2.54 -1.29
CA ILE A 159 17.10 -1.77 -0.15
C ILE A 159 18.62 -1.95 0.02
N ASP A 160 19.13 -3.17 -0.14
CA ASP A 160 20.57 -3.47 -0.05
C ASP A 160 21.38 -2.75 -1.14
N GLU A 161 20.86 -2.70 -2.38
CA GLU A 161 21.51 -1.97 -3.47
C GLU A 161 21.56 -0.45 -3.23
N PHE A 162 20.56 0.12 -2.54
CA PHE A 162 20.44 1.57 -2.33
C PHE A 162 21.08 2.07 -1.03
N SER A 163 21.14 1.25 0.03
CA SER A 163 21.76 1.63 1.31
C SER A 163 23.12 0.96 1.49
N ASN A 164 24.14 1.76 1.80
CA ASN A 164 25.50 1.26 2.01
C ASN A 164 25.65 0.58 3.39
N ASP A 165 25.54 -0.74 3.41
CA ASP A 165 26.28 -1.76 4.18
C ASP A 165 26.42 -1.69 5.73
N THR A 166 25.73 -0.83 6.48
CA THR A 166 25.82 -0.90 7.97
C THR A 166 24.53 -0.65 8.73
N GLU A 167 23.68 0.22 8.22
CA GLU A 167 22.39 0.54 8.84
C GLU A 167 21.38 -0.59 8.64
N ILE A 168 21.37 -1.18 7.43
CA ILE A 168 20.48 -2.27 7.06
C ILE A 168 20.71 -3.52 7.92
N LEU A 169 21.97 -3.93 8.14
CA LEU A 169 22.27 -5.14 8.90
C LEU A 169 21.78 -5.01 10.35
N ALA A 170 21.95 -3.83 10.95
CA ALA A 170 21.46 -3.53 12.29
C ALA A 170 19.91 -3.51 12.33
N GLU A 171 19.25 -2.94 11.32
CA GLU A 171 17.78 -2.94 11.23
C GLU A 171 17.22 -4.35 11.04
N ILE A 172 17.83 -5.16 10.18
CA ILE A 172 17.44 -6.54 9.93
C ILE A 172 17.61 -7.38 11.20
N GLU A 173 18.77 -7.31 11.87
CA GLU A 173 19.00 -8.00 13.15
C GLU A 173 18.00 -7.57 14.23
N LEU A 174 17.60 -6.30 14.25
CA LEU A 174 16.62 -5.77 15.20
C LEU A 174 15.18 -6.17 14.86
N PHE A 175 14.87 -6.38 13.57
CA PHE A 175 13.57 -6.85 13.08
C PHE A 175 13.33 -8.33 13.39
N TYR A 176 14.39 -9.14 13.40
CA TYR A 176 14.33 -10.55 13.78
C TYR A 176 14.23 -10.80 15.30
N LEU A 177 14.39 -9.77 16.14
CA LEU A 177 14.28 -9.87 17.60
C LEU A 177 12.91 -9.41 18.13
N PHE A 178 12.28 -10.24 18.96
CA PHE A 178 11.02 -9.87 19.62
C PHE A 178 11.22 -8.75 20.67
N PRO A 179 10.19 -7.92 20.96
CA PRO A 179 10.29 -6.79 21.89
C PRO A 179 10.78 -7.14 23.30
N PHE A 180 10.58 -8.38 23.75
CA PHE A 180 11.06 -8.84 25.06
C PHE A 180 12.58 -9.15 25.04
N GLN A 181 13.12 -9.63 23.92
CA GLN A 181 14.54 -9.97 23.77
C GLN A 181 15.42 -8.72 23.75
N ARG A 182 14.90 -7.60 23.19
CA ARG A 182 15.58 -6.30 23.16
C ARG A 182 15.92 -5.71 24.54
N ARG A 183 15.33 -6.22 25.63
CA ARG A 183 15.56 -5.70 26.99
C ARG A 183 16.70 -6.40 27.74
N TRP A 184 17.24 -7.50 27.21
CA TRP A 184 18.24 -8.30 27.91
C TRP A 184 19.65 -7.88 27.49
N LYS A 185 20.31 -7.07 28.33
CA LYS A 185 21.65 -6.54 28.06
C LYS A 185 22.71 -7.60 27.80
N HIS A 186 22.56 -8.81 28.33
CA HIS A 186 23.53 -9.89 28.14
C HIS A 186 23.43 -10.58 26.76
N TRP A 187 22.32 -10.41 26.04
CA TRP A 187 22.13 -10.99 24.70
C TRP A 187 22.80 -10.16 23.60
N PHE A 188 23.15 -8.90 23.91
CA PHE A 188 23.84 -8.02 22.99
C PHE A 188 25.34 -8.01 23.33
N PRO A 189 26.23 -8.17 22.34
CA PRO A 189 27.66 -8.02 22.57
C PRO A 189 27.98 -6.58 22.99
N GLU A 190 28.94 -6.43 23.91
CA GLU A 190 29.36 -5.13 24.44
C GLU A 190 30.00 -4.22 23.37
N VAL A 191 30.54 -4.82 22.29
CA VAL A 191 31.15 -4.13 21.16
C VAL A 191 30.67 -4.74 19.85
N ILE A 192 30.03 -3.93 19.00
CA ILE A 192 29.61 -4.34 17.66
C ILE A 192 30.61 -3.74 16.66
N HIS A 193 31.47 -4.57 16.07
CA HIS A 193 32.39 -4.14 15.02
C HIS A 193 31.64 -4.02 13.69
N TYR A 194 31.07 -2.84 13.42
CA TYR A 194 30.41 -2.57 12.14
C TYR A 194 31.42 -2.08 11.09
N LYS A 195 31.28 -2.56 9.86
CA LYS A 195 32.19 -2.26 8.75
C LYS A 195 31.91 -0.87 8.19
N VAL A 196 32.53 0.16 8.75
CA VAL A 196 32.32 1.55 8.31
C VAL A 196 32.97 1.81 6.95
N ARG A 197 32.23 2.52 6.09
CA ARG A 197 32.74 3.07 4.82
C ARG A 197 33.93 4.01 5.07
N LYS A 198 35.06 3.77 4.38
CA LYS A 198 36.36 4.45 4.64
C LYS A 198 36.33 5.96 4.39
N ASP A 199 35.48 6.41 3.47
CA ASP A 199 35.23 7.81 3.13
C ASP A 199 34.53 8.56 4.27
N VAL A 200 33.46 7.97 4.81
CA VAL A 200 32.71 8.50 5.96
C VAL A 200 33.60 8.53 7.20
N MET A 201 34.29 7.43 7.48
CA MET A 201 35.22 7.34 8.61
C MET A 201 36.31 8.42 8.54
N ARG A 202 36.91 8.63 7.36
CA ARG A 202 37.94 9.67 7.18
C ARG A 202 37.43 11.09 7.37
N LYS A 203 36.13 11.35 7.17
CA LYS A 203 35.53 12.67 7.42
C LYS A 203 35.39 12.91 8.92
N TYR A 204 34.83 11.95 9.65
CA TYR A 204 34.67 12.04 11.11
C TYR A 204 36.02 12.12 11.84
N VAL A 205 37.02 11.34 11.42
CA VAL A 205 38.36 11.41 12.01
C VAL A 205 38.98 12.80 11.83
N ARG A 206 38.87 13.39 10.63
CA ARG A 206 39.35 14.76 10.38
C ARG A 206 38.64 15.80 11.25
N GLU A 207 37.33 15.67 11.40
CA GLU A 207 36.54 16.57 12.23
C GLU A 207 36.88 16.43 13.73
N ALA A 208 37.09 15.20 14.21
CA ALA A 208 37.51 14.94 15.59
C ALA A 208 38.91 15.48 15.90
N ILE A 209 39.84 15.39 14.93
CA ILE A 209 41.18 15.98 15.02
C ILE A 209 41.07 17.51 15.08
N ASN A 210 40.31 18.11 14.17
CA ASN A 210 40.12 19.58 14.13
C ASN A 210 39.49 20.13 15.41
N ASN A 211 38.57 19.37 16.01
CA ASN A 211 37.91 19.74 17.26
C ASN A 211 38.75 19.43 18.52
N GLY A 212 39.99 18.93 18.36
CA GLY A 212 40.88 18.56 19.47
C GLY A 212 40.36 17.41 20.34
N LYS A 213 39.35 16.66 19.87
CA LYS A 213 38.74 15.54 20.60
C LYS A 213 39.37 14.19 20.29
N TRP A 214 40.30 14.15 19.32
CA TRP A 214 41.01 12.93 18.95
C TRP A 214 42.09 12.59 19.98
N LYS A 215 41.91 11.47 20.68
CA LYS A 215 42.89 10.91 21.62
C LYS A 215 43.94 10.08 20.86
N SER A 216 45.18 10.06 21.33
CA SER A 216 46.26 9.32 20.67
C SER A 216 46.03 7.80 20.78
N ASP A 217 46.53 7.05 19.80
CA ASP A 217 46.44 5.59 19.75
C ASP A 217 47.04 4.91 20.99
N ASP A 218 47.92 5.61 21.71
CA ASP A 218 48.59 5.14 22.92
C ASP A 218 47.59 4.90 24.07
N GLU A 219 46.59 5.78 24.24
CA GLU A 219 45.55 5.62 25.27
C GLU A 219 44.69 4.37 25.01
N TYR A 220 44.50 4.01 23.74
CA TYR A 220 43.74 2.83 23.34
C TYR A 220 44.55 1.53 23.45
N ARG A 221 45.88 1.60 23.26
CA ARG A 221 46.80 0.47 23.53
C ARG A 221 46.91 0.17 25.02
N GLU A 222 47.01 1.19 25.86
CA GLU A 222 47.04 1.01 27.32
C GLU A 222 45.79 0.31 27.85
N LYS A 223 44.64 0.62 27.27
CA LYS A 223 43.36 0.00 27.61
C LYS A 223 43.13 -1.36 26.91
N GLY A 224 44.08 -1.86 26.12
CA GLY A 224 44.05 -3.19 25.50
C GLY A 224 43.15 -3.34 24.25
N TRP A 225 42.64 -2.24 23.70
CA TRP A 225 41.70 -2.27 22.56
C TRP A 225 42.38 -2.41 21.19
N ILE A 226 43.70 -2.16 21.13
CA ILE A 226 44.50 -2.23 19.90
C ILE A 226 45.68 -3.19 20.13
N GLY A 227 45.67 -4.33 19.44
CA GLY A 227 46.79 -5.27 19.42
C GLY A 227 47.98 -4.77 18.58
N PRO A 228 49.17 -5.41 18.69
CA PRO A 228 50.35 -4.99 17.94
C PRO A 228 50.07 -5.03 16.43
N VAL A 229 50.34 -3.92 15.74
CA VAL A 229 50.25 -3.80 14.28
C VAL A 229 51.30 -4.74 13.67
N ARG A 230 50.93 -5.96 13.33
CA ARG A 230 51.72 -6.77 12.39
C ARG A 230 51.66 -6.07 11.06
N SER A 231 52.79 -5.60 10.56
CA SER A 231 52.95 -5.22 9.16
C SER A 231 52.50 -6.42 8.31
N SER A 232 51.31 -6.33 7.72
CA SER A 232 50.75 -7.39 6.91
C SER A 232 51.51 -7.45 5.58
N SER A 233 52.58 -8.24 5.54
CA SER A 233 52.82 -9.02 4.33
C SER A 233 51.60 -9.93 4.15
N VAL A 234 50.97 -9.83 2.99
CA VAL A 234 49.71 -10.51 2.63
C VAL A 234 49.77 -11.99 3.04
N PRO A 235 48.90 -12.49 3.94
CA PRO A 235 48.88 -13.91 4.24
C PRO A 235 48.18 -14.66 3.10
N LYS A 236 48.85 -15.70 2.59
CA LYS A 236 48.29 -16.67 1.65
C LYS A 236 46.99 -17.24 2.22
N ARG A 237 45.94 -17.27 1.39
CA ARG A 237 44.61 -17.81 1.66
C ARG A 237 44.73 -19.28 2.12
N SER A 238 44.62 -19.55 3.42
CA SER A 238 44.44 -20.90 3.95
C SER A 238 42.95 -21.24 3.93
N VAL A 239 42.63 -22.29 3.18
CA VAL A 239 41.31 -22.90 3.07
C VAL A 239 40.85 -23.35 4.46
N PHE A 240 39.68 -22.88 4.90
CA PHE A 240 39.05 -23.30 6.16
C PHE A 240 38.42 -24.69 5.92
N GLN A 241 38.97 -25.73 6.53
CA GLN A 241 38.31 -27.03 6.65
C GLN A 241 37.60 -27.09 8.01
N PRO A 242 36.29 -27.38 8.09
CA PRO A 242 35.62 -27.52 9.37
C PRO A 242 35.85 -28.92 9.95
N GLU A 243 36.59 -29.01 11.05
CA GLU A 243 36.61 -30.19 11.91
C GLU A 243 35.30 -30.26 12.70
N TRP A 244 34.46 -31.24 12.36
CA TRP A 244 33.29 -31.64 13.13
C TRP A 244 33.67 -32.74 14.11
N THR A 245 33.80 -32.42 15.40
CA THR A 245 33.84 -33.43 16.46
C THR A 245 32.41 -33.60 17.02
N GLY A 246 31.65 -34.51 16.43
CA GLY A 246 30.42 -35.06 17.03
C GLY A 246 30.69 -36.45 17.62
N PRO A 247 30.01 -36.87 18.69
CA PRO A 247 30.21 -38.18 19.29
C PRO A 247 29.61 -39.28 18.40
N VAL A 248 30.36 -40.37 18.26
CA VAL A 248 29.95 -41.60 17.58
C VAL A 248 29.06 -42.42 18.50
N PHE A 249 27.82 -42.65 18.08
CA PHE A 249 27.00 -43.81 18.45
C PHE A 249 26.29 -44.31 17.21
#